data_AF-A0A935MNW6-F1
#
_entry.id   AF-A0A935MNW6-F1
#
_cell.length_a   1.000
_cell.length_b   1.000
_cell.length_c   1.000
_cell.angle_alpha   90.00
_cell.angle_beta   90.00
_cell.angle_gamma   90.00
#
_symmetry.space_group_name_H-M   'P 1'
#
loop_
_entity.id
_entity.type
_entity.pdbx_description
1 polymer ?
#
loop_
_entity_poly.entity_id
_entity_poly.type
_entity_poly.pdbx_seq_one_letter_code
_entity_poly.pdbx_strand_id
1 'polypeptide(L)'
;MLITVADFCVRVNSEIGPLVAELKEQTGRGGASESFAWESSLPRLAEALSAPSLQPLHLFFDRKGQLELEYRLPASGSWCDAVLLGQGPRGPAAVIVELKHWTTADDRPGPTEPLIYHMGSLVSHPSVQVGSYVEYCQRFHSSAEIRVHGQRLCSVYSVSQP
;
A
#
# COMPACT_ATOMS: atom_id res chain seq x y z
N MET A 1 3.88 -3.63 -16.51
CA MET A 1 2.90 -2.66 -17.10
C MET A 1 3.18 -1.27 -16.54
N LEU A 2 3.08 -0.18 -17.31
CA LEU A 2 3.20 1.19 -16.79
C LEU A 2 1.85 1.88 -17.02
N ILE A 3 1.12 2.27 -15.98
CA ILE A 3 -0.15 3.02 -16.07
C ILE A 3 -0.03 4.30 -15.26
N THR A 4 -0.61 5.43 -15.64
CA THR A 4 -0.55 6.62 -14.76
C THR A 4 -1.36 6.42 -13.46
N VAL A 5 -1.16 7.26 -12.44
CA VAL A 5 -2.11 7.32 -11.29
C VAL A 5 -3.52 7.58 -11.79
N ALA A 6 -3.68 8.43 -12.82
CA ALA A 6 -4.96 8.66 -13.46
C ALA A 6 -5.54 7.37 -14.08
N ASP A 7 -4.74 6.64 -14.87
CA ASP A 7 -5.16 5.36 -15.47
C ASP A 7 -5.50 4.31 -14.40
N PHE A 8 -4.74 4.27 -13.31
CA PHE A 8 -5.06 3.40 -12.17
C PHE A 8 -6.40 3.76 -11.55
N CYS A 9 -6.65 5.04 -11.29
CA CYS A 9 -7.92 5.48 -10.75
C CYS A 9 -9.07 5.11 -11.70
N VAL A 10 -8.89 5.25 -13.01
CA VAL A 10 -9.85 4.81 -14.03
C VAL A 10 -10.09 3.31 -13.96
N ARG A 11 -9.02 2.50 -13.97
CA ARG A 11 -9.11 1.03 -13.94
C ARG A 11 -9.74 0.51 -12.67
N VAL A 12 -9.44 1.11 -11.53
CA VAL A 12 -10.07 0.76 -10.25
C VAL A 12 -11.57 1.09 -10.26
N ASN A 13 -11.95 2.24 -10.82
CA ASN A 13 -13.34 2.68 -10.83
C ASN A 13 -14.21 2.00 -11.89
N SER A 14 -13.62 1.50 -12.98
CA SER A 14 -14.38 0.97 -14.13
C SER A 14 -14.05 -0.47 -14.50
N GLU A 15 -12.90 -1.00 -14.07
CA GLU A 15 -12.33 -2.27 -14.55
C GLU A 15 -11.63 -3.07 -13.43
N ILE A 16 -12.18 -3.04 -12.21
CA ILE A 16 -11.52 -3.67 -11.05
C ILE A 16 -11.36 -5.18 -11.21
N GLY A 17 -12.32 -5.88 -11.83
CA GLY A 17 -12.22 -7.32 -12.10
C GLY A 17 -11.04 -7.68 -13.02
N PRO A 18 -10.93 -7.07 -14.21
CA PRO A 18 -9.74 -7.21 -15.07
C PRO A 18 -8.42 -6.84 -14.38
N LEU A 19 -8.38 -5.76 -13.60
CA LEU A 19 -7.19 -5.37 -12.84
C LEU A 19 -6.79 -6.43 -11.81
N VAL A 20 -7.75 -6.98 -11.08
CA VAL A 20 -7.52 -8.08 -10.13
C VAL A 20 -7.01 -9.32 -10.85
N ALA A 21 -7.58 -9.70 -11.99
CA ALA A 21 -7.10 -10.84 -12.78
C ALA A 21 -5.63 -10.66 -13.22
N GLU A 22 -5.24 -9.44 -13.62
CA GLU A 22 -3.87 -9.13 -13.99
C GLU A 22 -2.91 -9.21 -12.79
N LEU A 23 -3.33 -8.71 -11.61
CA LEU A 23 -2.58 -8.86 -10.37
C LEU A 23 -2.34 -10.33 -10.01
N LYS A 24 -3.34 -11.21 -10.21
CA LYS A 24 -3.19 -12.65 -10.00
C LYS A 24 -2.09 -13.24 -10.87
N GLU A 25 -2.13 -12.92 -12.16
CA GLU A 25 -1.18 -13.44 -13.14
C GLU A 25 0.25 -12.97 -12.81
N GLN A 26 0.43 -11.69 -12.49
CA GLN A 26 1.75 -11.12 -12.25
C GLN A 26 2.37 -11.56 -10.92
N THR A 27 1.57 -11.68 -9.87
CA THR A 27 2.07 -12.04 -8.53
C THR A 27 2.14 -13.55 -8.33
N GLY A 28 1.42 -14.34 -9.12
CA GLY A 28 1.19 -15.77 -8.87
C GLY A 28 0.34 -16.03 -7.62
N ARG A 29 -0.26 -14.98 -7.04
CA ARG A 29 -1.14 -15.00 -5.87
C ARG A 29 -2.62 -14.88 -6.32
N GLY A 30 -3.56 -14.78 -5.40
CA GLY A 30 -4.94 -14.44 -5.74
C GLY A 30 -6.01 -15.49 -5.44
N GLY A 31 -5.88 -16.18 -4.31
CA GLY A 31 -6.99 -16.95 -3.75
C GLY A 31 -8.22 -16.05 -3.48
N ALA A 32 -9.35 -16.65 -3.12
CA ALA A 32 -10.61 -15.92 -2.89
C ALA A 32 -10.45 -14.76 -1.88
N SER A 33 -9.75 -15.01 -0.77
CA SER A 33 -9.49 -13.99 0.25
C SER A 33 -8.64 -12.82 -0.25
N GLU A 34 -7.73 -13.08 -1.17
CA GLU A 34 -6.75 -12.11 -1.66
C GLU A 34 -7.34 -11.26 -2.78
N SER A 35 -8.16 -11.89 -3.63
CA SER A 35 -9.00 -11.19 -4.60
C SER A 35 -9.93 -10.21 -3.89
N PHE A 36 -10.60 -10.67 -2.83
CA PHE A 36 -11.47 -9.83 -2.01
C PHE A 36 -10.70 -8.68 -1.33
N ALA A 37 -9.48 -8.96 -0.86
CA ALA A 37 -8.62 -7.91 -0.29
C ALA A 37 -8.29 -6.84 -1.32
N TRP A 38 -7.94 -7.20 -2.55
CA TRP A 38 -7.68 -6.22 -3.62
C TRP A 38 -8.94 -5.46 -4.04
N GLU A 39 -10.05 -6.16 -4.26
CA GLU A 39 -11.33 -5.56 -4.64
C GLU A 39 -11.82 -4.53 -3.62
N SER A 40 -11.52 -4.74 -2.34
CA SER A 40 -11.94 -3.84 -1.26
C SER A 40 -10.94 -2.73 -0.94
N SER A 41 -9.65 -2.90 -1.23
CA SER A 41 -8.59 -1.95 -0.87
C SER A 41 -8.13 -1.04 -2.01
N LEU A 42 -8.10 -1.52 -3.26
CA LEU A 42 -7.67 -0.72 -4.40
C LEU A 42 -8.56 0.53 -4.65
N PRO A 43 -9.90 0.50 -4.49
CA PRO A 43 -10.75 1.70 -4.55
C PRO A 43 -10.33 2.79 -3.58
N ARG A 44 -9.79 2.40 -2.44
CA ARG A 44 -9.41 3.29 -1.35
C ARG A 44 -8.05 3.90 -1.56
N LEU A 45 -7.14 3.12 -2.14
CA LEU A 45 -5.90 3.65 -2.68
C LEU A 45 -6.19 4.65 -3.80
N ALA A 46 -7.11 4.35 -4.73
CA ALA A 46 -7.50 5.26 -5.81
C ALA A 46 -8.11 6.57 -5.27
N GLU A 47 -8.97 6.49 -4.24
CA GLU A 47 -9.51 7.67 -3.54
C GLU A 47 -8.39 8.54 -2.95
N ALA A 48 -7.43 7.95 -2.25
CA ALA A 48 -6.31 8.68 -1.66
C ALA A 48 -5.36 9.28 -2.70
N LEU A 49 -5.23 8.64 -3.87
CA LEU A 49 -4.41 9.11 -4.99
C LEU A 49 -5.17 10.07 -5.92
N SER A 50 -6.47 10.30 -5.70
CA SER A 50 -7.32 11.16 -6.54
C SER A 50 -6.93 12.65 -6.51
N ALA A 51 -6.09 13.05 -5.54
CA ALA A 51 -5.61 14.42 -5.43
C ALA A 51 -4.93 14.87 -6.75
N PRO A 52 -5.31 16.03 -7.34
CA PRO A 52 -4.79 16.48 -8.63
C PRO A 52 -3.27 16.57 -8.70
N SER A 53 -2.60 16.85 -7.58
CA SER A 53 -1.14 16.90 -7.48
C SER A 53 -0.46 15.53 -7.62
N LEU A 54 -1.20 14.44 -7.43
CA LEU A 54 -0.70 13.06 -7.52
C LEU A 54 -1.02 12.43 -8.88
N GLN A 55 -1.96 12.99 -9.65
CA GLN A 55 -2.38 12.48 -10.95
C GLN A 55 -1.28 12.41 -12.02
N PRO A 56 -0.29 13.34 -12.09
CA PRO A 56 0.82 13.25 -13.05
C PRO A 56 1.86 12.18 -12.71
N LEU A 57 1.78 11.54 -11.53
CA LEU A 57 2.66 10.43 -11.18
C LEU A 57 2.24 9.19 -11.96
N HIS A 58 3.20 8.32 -12.33
CA HIS A 58 2.86 7.03 -12.93
C HIS A 58 2.90 5.88 -11.89
N LEU A 59 2.21 4.81 -12.23
CA LEU A 59 2.26 3.47 -11.66
C LEU A 59 3.01 2.55 -12.60
N PHE A 60 3.73 1.59 -12.04
CA PHE A 60 4.52 0.68 -12.79
C PHE A 60 4.57 -0.70 -12.13
N PHE A 61 4.58 -1.74 -12.95
CA PHE A 61 4.66 -3.13 -12.57
C PHE A 61 5.93 -3.71 -13.24
N ASP A 62 7.05 -3.71 -12.49
CA ASP A 62 8.44 -4.26 -12.71
C ASP A 62 9.17 -3.98 -14.06
N ARG A 63 10.44 -3.53 -14.23
CA ARG A 63 11.51 -2.87 -13.43
C ARG A 63 11.88 -1.49 -14.02
N LYS A 64 12.19 -0.54 -13.13
CA LYS A 64 12.69 0.85 -13.34
C LYS A 64 11.64 1.96 -13.28
N GLY A 65 11.24 2.24 -12.04
CA GLY A 65 10.77 3.55 -11.56
C GLY A 65 9.29 3.81 -11.77
N GLN A 66 8.67 4.39 -10.73
CA GLN A 66 7.25 4.73 -10.55
C GLN A 66 6.42 3.62 -9.86
N LEU A 67 5.29 4.00 -9.22
CA LEU A 67 4.66 3.28 -8.09
C LEU A 67 4.45 1.77 -8.33
N GLU A 68 5.00 0.92 -7.47
CA GLU A 68 4.87 -0.55 -7.56
C GLU A 68 3.72 -1.05 -6.66
N LEU A 69 2.72 -1.71 -7.25
CA LEU A 69 1.70 -2.46 -6.49
C LEU A 69 2.20 -3.87 -6.22
N GLU A 70 1.96 -4.38 -5.01
CA GLU A 70 2.49 -5.68 -4.56
C GLU A 70 4.01 -5.75 -4.83
N TYR A 71 4.76 -4.84 -4.23
CA TYR A 71 6.22 -4.83 -4.33
C TYR A 71 6.83 -5.92 -3.46
N ARG A 72 7.42 -6.95 -4.07
CA ARG A 72 8.18 -7.95 -3.33
C ARG A 72 9.50 -7.38 -2.82
N LEU A 73 9.69 -7.39 -1.50
CA LEU A 73 10.94 -6.96 -0.89
C LEU A 73 12.10 -7.84 -1.39
N PRO A 74 13.24 -7.24 -1.83
CA PRO A 74 14.38 -8.00 -2.33
C PRO A 74 14.88 -9.00 -1.31
N ALA A 75 15.21 -10.23 -1.73
CA ALA A 75 15.69 -11.30 -0.83
C ALA A 75 14.76 -11.61 0.37
N SER A 76 13.47 -11.25 0.28
CA SER A 76 12.45 -11.51 1.30
C SER A 76 11.24 -12.23 0.70
N GLY A 77 10.46 -12.88 1.57
CA GLY A 77 9.13 -13.41 1.26
C GLY A 77 8.01 -12.39 1.45
N SER A 78 8.33 -11.18 1.91
CA SER A 78 7.35 -10.12 2.21
C SER A 78 7.05 -9.24 0.99
N TRP A 79 5.84 -8.69 0.98
CA TRP A 79 5.33 -7.82 -0.07
C TRP A 79 4.80 -6.53 0.57
N CYS A 80 5.07 -5.39 -0.07
CA CYS A 80 4.44 -4.12 0.25
C CYS A 80 3.23 -3.92 -0.67
N ASP A 81 2.11 -3.45 -0.17
CA ASP A 81 0.89 -3.30 -0.99
C ASP A 81 1.08 -2.25 -2.11
N ALA A 82 1.74 -1.14 -1.79
CA ALA A 82 2.05 -0.08 -2.75
C ALA A 82 3.36 0.65 -2.37
N VAL A 83 4.22 0.96 -3.34
CA VAL A 83 5.45 1.76 -3.13
C VAL A 83 5.53 2.89 -4.13
N LEU A 84 5.24 4.13 -3.72
CA LEU A 84 5.33 5.32 -4.58
C LEU A 84 6.80 5.73 -4.71
N LEU A 85 7.31 5.89 -5.93
CA LEU A 85 8.65 6.41 -6.17
C LEU A 85 8.55 7.80 -6.82
N GLY A 86 9.35 8.75 -6.36
CA GLY A 86 9.33 10.11 -6.89
C GLY A 86 10.52 10.96 -6.47
N GLN A 87 10.42 12.26 -6.72
CA GLN A 87 11.39 13.24 -6.25
C GLN A 87 10.80 14.01 -5.07
N GLY A 88 11.48 13.96 -3.93
CA GLY A 88 11.18 14.78 -2.76
C GLY A 88 12.00 16.08 -2.77
N PRO A 89 11.77 16.99 -1.81
CA PRO A 89 12.50 18.27 -1.69
C PRO A 89 14.01 18.14 -1.54
N ARG A 90 14.52 16.93 -1.27
CA ARG A 90 15.94 16.62 -1.00
C ARG A 90 16.51 15.58 -1.97
N GLY A 91 15.82 15.27 -3.06
CA GLY A 91 16.21 14.22 -4.01
C GLY A 91 15.25 13.02 -3.99
N PRO A 92 15.67 11.87 -4.54
CA PRO A 92 14.80 10.72 -4.73
C PRO A 92 14.15 10.23 -3.44
N ALA A 93 12.87 9.92 -3.48
CA ALA A 93 12.10 9.47 -2.34
C ALA A 93 11.18 8.30 -2.71
N ALA A 94 10.93 7.43 -1.73
CA ALA A 94 9.96 6.36 -1.80
C ALA A 94 8.93 6.51 -0.69
N VAL A 95 7.67 6.21 -0.96
CA VAL A 95 6.62 6.11 0.06
C VAL A 95 6.05 4.69 0.00
N ILE A 96 6.25 3.93 1.07
CA ILE A 96 5.63 2.62 1.23
C ILE A 96 4.26 2.82 1.84
N VAL A 97 3.25 2.27 1.18
CA VAL A 97 1.86 2.25 1.58
C VAL A 97 1.49 0.81 1.88
N GLU A 98 1.02 0.57 3.11
CA GLU A 98 0.33 -0.65 3.47
C GLU A 98 -1.18 -0.34 3.53
N LEU A 99 -1.94 -1.12 2.79
CA LEU A 99 -3.39 -1.13 2.75
C LEU A 99 -3.88 -2.21 3.70
N LYS A 100 -4.49 -1.79 4.81
CA LYS A 100 -5.28 -2.70 5.64
C LYS A 100 -6.75 -2.35 5.52
N HIS A 101 -7.55 -3.38 5.25
CA HIS A 101 -9.00 -3.33 5.44
C HIS A 101 -9.34 -3.47 6.94
N TRP A 102 -8.84 -2.56 7.77
CA TRP A 102 -9.12 -2.51 9.21
C TRP A 102 -10.02 -1.33 9.51
N THR A 103 -11.18 -1.62 10.11
CA THR A 103 -11.92 -0.61 10.87
C THR A 103 -11.29 -0.50 12.25
N THR A 104 -10.89 0.70 12.65
CA THR A 104 -10.30 0.93 13.98
C THR A 104 -11.29 1.51 14.98
N ALA A 105 -12.58 1.54 14.65
CA ALA A 105 -13.60 2.15 15.49
C ALA A 105 -13.69 1.51 16.88
N ASP A 106 -13.47 0.20 16.96
CA ASP A 106 -13.52 -0.58 18.20
C ASP A 106 -12.14 -0.99 18.74
N ASP A 107 -11.07 -0.51 18.10
CA ASP A 107 -9.70 -0.86 18.48
C ASP A 107 -9.33 -0.24 19.82
N ARG A 108 -8.56 -0.98 20.63
CA ARG A 108 -8.07 -0.52 21.94
C ARG A 108 -6.56 -0.67 22.02
N PRO A 109 -5.85 0.22 22.74
CA PRO A 109 -4.43 0.03 23.02
C PRO A 109 -4.17 -1.34 23.67
N GLY A 110 -3.13 -2.03 23.20
CA GLY A 110 -2.62 -3.25 23.80
C GLY A 110 -1.71 -2.97 25.00
N PRO A 111 -1.13 -4.02 25.61
CA PRO A 111 -0.25 -3.89 26.77
C PRO A 111 1.12 -3.27 26.44
N THR A 112 1.48 -3.18 25.16
CA THR A 112 2.73 -2.60 24.67
C THR A 112 2.47 -1.76 23.41
N GLU A 113 3.36 -0.81 23.13
CA GLU A 113 3.23 0.15 22.02
C GLU A 113 3.00 -0.45 20.62
N PRO A 114 3.53 -1.65 20.25
CA PRO A 114 3.21 -2.21 18.94
C PRO A 114 1.88 -2.96 18.89
N LEU A 115 1.21 -3.23 20.01
CA LEU A 115 0.05 -4.11 20.06
C LEU A 115 -1.25 -3.33 20.22
N ILE A 116 -2.30 -3.79 19.54
CA ILE A 116 -3.67 -3.32 19.71
C ILE A 116 -4.62 -4.50 19.85
N TYR A 117 -5.73 -4.30 20.55
CA TYR A 117 -6.87 -5.21 20.48
C TYR A 117 -7.72 -4.84 19.28
N HIS A 118 -7.77 -5.71 18.27
CA HIS A 118 -8.62 -5.60 17.10
C HIS A 118 -9.62 -6.75 17.08
N MET A 119 -10.92 -6.45 17.06
CA MET A 119 -12.01 -7.45 17.15
C MET A 119 -11.81 -8.48 18.29
N GLY A 120 -11.33 -8.00 19.45
CA GLY A 120 -11.06 -8.84 20.63
C GLY A 120 -9.76 -9.64 20.60
N SER A 121 -9.00 -9.61 19.50
CA SER A 121 -7.70 -10.28 19.36
C SER A 121 -6.55 -9.30 19.54
N LEU A 122 -5.49 -9.71 20.24
CA LEU A 122 -4.28 -8.91 20.39
C LEU A 122 -3.38 -9.10 19.16
N VAL A 123 -3.18 -8.04 18.38
CA VAL A 123 -2.43 -8.06 17.11
C VAL A 123 -1.44 -6.90 17.03
N SER A 124 -0.41 -7.04 16.20
CA SER A 124 0.49 -5.92 15.90
C SER A 124 -0.24 -4.86 15.10
N HIS A 125 -0.10 -3.59 15.49
CA HIS A 125 -0.65 -2.46 14.76
C HIS A 125 -0.03 -2.39 13.35
N PRO A 126 -0.78 -2.03 12.29
CA PRO A 126 -0.29 -2.10 10.92
C PRO A 126 0.92 -1.18 10.66
N SER A 127 1.06 -0.10 11.42
CA SER A 127 2.23 0.78 11.31
C SER A 127 3.55 0.09 11.67
N VAL A 128 3.52 -0.97 12.49
CA VAL A 128 4.70 -1.76 12.84
C VAL A 128 5.22 -2.52 11.62
N GLN A 129 4.30 -3.03 10.80
CA GLN A 129 4.63 -3.74 9.56
C GLN A 129 5.28 -2.78 8.54
N VAL A 130 4.68 -1.60 8.33
CA VAL A 130 5.26 -0.54 7.48
C VAL A 130 6.64 -0.14 7.96
N GLY A 131 6.83 0.06 9.27
CA GLY A 131 8.13 0.41 9.85
C GLY A 131 9.20 -0.65 9.56
N SER A 132 8.83 -1.93 9.64
CA SER A 132 9.73 -3.04 9.33
C SER A 132 10.16 -3.06 7.86
N TYR A 133 9.26 -2.68 6.94
CA TYR A 133 9.57 -2.57 5.51
C TYR A 133 10.49 -1.38 5.23
N VAL A 134 10.23 -0.23 5.86
CA VAL A 134 11.09 0.96 5.78
C VAL A 134 12.50 0.62 6.25
N GLU A 135 12.64 -0.01 7.42
CA GLU A 135 13.93 -0.41 7.97
C GLU A 135 14.67 -1.40 7.06
N TYR A 136 13.94 -2.38 6.52
CA TYR A 136 14.49 -3.35 5.57
C TYR A 136 15.03 -2.66 4.30
N CYS A 137 14.21 -1.83 3.67
CA CYS A 137 14.59 -1.11 2.45
C CYS A 137 15.77 -0.16 2.68
N GLN A 138 15.85 0.52 3.83
CA GLN A 138 16.97 1.38 4.19
C GLN A 138 18.29 0.62 4.36
N ARG A 139 18.24 -0.62 4.86
CA ARG A 139 19.43 -1.48 5.00
C ARG A 139 19.84 -2.13 3.68
N PHE A 140 18.87 -2.47 2.83
CA PHE A 140 19.12 -3.20 1.58
C PHE A 140 19.60 -2.30 0.43
N HIS A 141 19.04 -1.10 0.30
CA HIS A 141 19.42 -0.17 -0.77
C HIS A 141 20.67 0.62 -0.37
N SER A 142 21.84 0.10 -0.76
CA SER A 142 23.16 0.67 -0.44
C SER A 142 23.59 1.82 -1.34
N SER A 143 22.77 2.27 -2.30
CA SER A 143 23.13 3.33 -3.23
C SER A 143 21.96 4.24 -3.62
N ALA A 144 22.23 5.54 -3.58
CA ALA A 144 21.33 6.70 -3.63
C ALA A 144 20.50 6.91 -2.36
N GLU A 145 20.38 8.17 -1.91
CA GLU A 145 19.57 8.60 -0.76
C GLU A 145 18.07 8.37 -0.99
N ILE A 146 17.63 7.12 -1.19
CA ILE A 146 16.21 6.79 -1.29
C ILE A 146 15.64 6.88 0.12
N ARG A 147 15.01 8.02 0.40
CA ARG A 147 14.29 8.23 1.66
C ARG A 147 12.96 7.51 1.57
N VAL A 148 12.83 6.45 2.35
CA VAL A 148 11.59 5.66 2.44
C VAL A 148 10.72 6.22 3.57
N HIS A 149 9.53 6.68 3.23
CA HIS A 149 8.50 7.12 4.17
C HIS A 149 7.40 6.07 4.25
N GLY A 150 6.87 5.81 5.45
CA GLY A 150 5.73 4.94 5.63
C GLY A 150 4.44 5.76 5.70
N GLN A 151 3.49 5.52 4.80
CA GLN A 151 2.15 6.10 4.89
C GLN A 151 1.11 5.01 5.12
N ARG A 152 0.25 5.23 6.10
CA ARG A 152 -0.87 4.32 6.39
C ARG A 152 -2.09 4.78 5.60
N LEU A 153 -2.61 3.89 4.77
CA LEU A 153 -3.93 4.05 4.15
C LEU A 153 -4.82 2.91 4.66
N CYS A 154 -5.43 3.15 5.82
CA CYS A 154 -6.55 2.34 6.28
C CYS A 154 -7.82 3.07 5.90
N SER A 155 -8.75 2.38 5.25
CA SER A 155 -10.08 2.94 5.05
C SER A 155 -10.82 3.01 6.36
N VAL A 156 -10.71 4.17 6.99
CA VAL A 156 -11.58 4.58 8.08
C VAL A 156 -12.91 4.94 7.44
N TYR A 157 -13.88 4.02 7.51
CA TYR A 157 -15.28 4.45 7.40
C TYR A 157 -15.58 5.23 8.69
N SER A 158 -15.70 6.55 8.59
CA SER A 158 -16.31 7.36 9.64
C SER A 158 -17.78 6.93 9.78
N VAL A 159 -18.14 6.31 10.90
CA VAL A 159 -19.53 6.30 11.33
C VAL A 159 -19.80 7.68 11.88
N SER A 160 -20.38 8.54 11.05
CA SER A 160 -21.05 9.74 11.54
C SER A 160 -22.16 9.28 12.48
N GLN A 161 -21.99 9.44 13.79
CA GLN A 161 -23.13 9.35 14.69
C GLN A 161 -23.89 10.69 14.67
N PRO A 162 -25.24 10.66 14.68
CA PRO A 162 -26.08 11.86 14.74
C PRO A 162 -25.93 12.63 16.06
#